data_AF-A0A1X9ZCH1-F1
#
_entry.id   AF-A0A1X9ZCH1-F1
#
_cell.length_a   1.000
_cell.length_b   1.000
_cell.length_c   1.000
_cell.angle_alpha   90.00
_cell.angle_beta   90.00
_cell.angle_gamma   90.00
#
_symmetry.space_group_name_H-M   'P 1'
#
loop_
_entity.id
_entity.type
_entity.pdbx_description
1 polymer ?
#
loop_
_entity_poly.entity_id
_entity_poly.type
_entity_poly.pdbx_seq_one_letter_code
_entity_poly.pdbx_strand_id
1 'polypeptide(L)'
;MSDIPSVIKIISKDFDIENNLSENQLRNAMVDAFAYLIDNDFPKLIQILYKADVDQYKLKELLETVEGLSSAEVIADAYIARQKAKVETWKKYS
;
A
#
# COMPACT_ATOMS: atom_id res chain seq x y z
N MET A 1 2.25 0.86 -19.29
CA MET A 1 2.04 -0.35 -18.46
C MET A 1 2.86 -0.19 -17.20
N SER A 2 2.20 -0.23 -16.04
CA SER A 2 2.82 -0.22 -14.72
C SER A 2 3.82 -1.37 -14.60
N ASP A 3 5.03 -1.10 -14.12
CA ASP A 3 6.05 -2.12 -13.88
C ASP A 3 5.80 -2.80 -12.54
N ILE A 4 4.88 -3.77 -12.58
CA ILE A 4 4.45 -4.54 -11.42
C ILE A 4 5.63 -5.24 -10.71
N PRO A 5 6.59 -5.88 -11.41
CA PRO A 5 7.78 -6.43 -10.75
C PRO A 5 8.57 -5.42 -9.91
N SER A 6 8.80 -4.21 -10.44
CA SER A 6 9.49 -3.16 -9.67
C SER A 6 8.67 -2.67 -8.48
N VAL A 7 7.34 -2.59 -8.62
CA VAL A 7 6.45 -2.24 -7.49
C VAL A 7 6.51 -3.31 -6.40
N ILE A 8 6.39 -4.59 -6.76
CA ILE A 8 6.48 -5.71 -5.81
C ILE A 8 7.81 -5.70 -5.05
N LYS A 9 8.92 -5.38 -5.74
CA LYS A 9 10.25 -5.27 -5.11
C LYS A 9 10.34 -4.17 -4.04
N ILE A 10 9.57 -3.09 -4.16
CA ILE A 10 9.53 -2.04 -3.13
C ILE A 10 8.67 -2.51 -1.96
N ILE A 11 7.48 -3.04 -2.25
CA ILE A 11 6.49 -3.46 -1.25
C ILE A 11 7.04 -4.60 -0.38
N SER A 12 7.76 -5.55 -0.98
CA SER A 12 8.39 -6.68 -0.28
C SER A 12 9.46 -6.29 0.76
N LYS A 13 9.83 -5.00 0.85
CA LYS A 13 10.71 -4.50 1.93
C LYS A 13 9.97 -4.34 3.26
N ASP A 14 8.68 -4.04 3.20
CA ASP A 14 7.85 -3.77 4.37
C ASP A 14 6.83 -4.89 4.63
N PHE A 15 6.51 -5.69 3.61
CA PHE A 15 5.54 -6.78 3.67
C PHE A 15 6.13 -8.11 3.20
N ASP A 16 5.71 -9.21 3.83
CA ASP A 16 6.02 -10.55 3.37
C ASP A 16 5.00 -10.95 2.29
N ILE A 17 5.37 -10.74 1.01
CA ILE A 17 4.50 -11.00 -0.15
C ILE A 17 5.27 -11.77 -1.23
N GLU A 18 4.54 -12.57 -2.01
CA GLU A 18 5.15 -13.30 -3.13
C GLU A 18 5.67 -12.35 -4.22
N ASN A 19 6.79 -12.74 -4.83
CA ASN A 19 7.46 -11.90 -5.84
C ASN A 19 6.86 -11.99 -7.25
N ASN A 20 5.91 -12.89 -7.49
CA ASN A 20 5.33 -13.18 -8.81
C ASN A 20 3.80 -13.06 -8.81
N LEU A 21 3.29 -11.96 -8.27
CA LEU A 21 1.86 -11.68 -8.23
C LEU A 21 1.42 -10.90 -9.47
N SER A 22 0.24 -11.23 -10.00
CA SER A 22 -0.48 -10.32 -10.88
C SER A 22 -0.92 -9.06 -10.12
N GLU A 23 -1.28 -8.01 -10.85
CA GLU A 23 -1.72 -6.74 -10.24
C GLU A 23 -2.91 -6.92 -9.29
N ASN A 24 -3.90 -7.74 -9.67
CA ASN A 24 -5.06 -8.02 -8.82
C ASN A 24 -4.68 -8.83 -7.58
N GLN A 25 -3.77 -9.81 -7.71
CA GLN A 25 -3.31 -10.59 -6.57
C GLN A 25 -2.48 -9.73 -5.60
N LEU A 26 -1.64 -8.83 -6.12
CA LEU A 26 -0.92 -7.85 -5.31
C LEU A 26 -1.91 -6.95 -4.57
N ARG A 27 -2.93 -6.43 -5.27
CA ARG A 27 -3.96 -5.62 -4.63
C ARG A 27 -4.61 -6.38 -3.47
N ASN A 28 -5.10 -7.59 -3.71
CA ASN A 28 -5.77 -8.39 -2.68
C ASN A 28 -4.86 -8.67 -1.48
N ALA A 29 -3.59 -9.06 -1.74
CA ALA A 29 -2.61 -9.26 -0.67
C ALA A 29 -2.40 -7.98 0.17
N MET A 30 -2.41 -6.81 -0.47
CA MET A 30 -2.30 -5.55 0.25
C MET A 30 -3.55 -5.19 1.04
N VAL A 31 -4.75 -5.47 0.51
CA VAL A 31 -6.00 -5.30 1.25
C VAL A 31 -5.98 -6.15 2.52
N ASP A 32 -5.63 -7.44 2.41
CA ASP A 32 -5.56 -8.35 3.55
C ASP A 32 -4.52 -7.88 4.58
N ALA A 33 -3.34 -7.46 4.12
CA ALA A 33 -2.29 -6.95 4.99
C ALA A 33 -2.72 -5.66 5.73
N PHE A 34 -3.38 -4.73 5.06
CA PHE A 34 -3.84 -3.50 5.69
C PHE A 34 -5.05 -3.72 6.59
N ALA A 35 -5.97 -4.63 6.24
CA ALA A 35 -7.07 -5.02 7.13
C ALA A 35 -6.51 -5.58 8.45
N TYR A 36 -5.52 -6.48 8.37
CA TYR A 36 -4.84 -7.00 9.55
C TYR A 36 -4.21 -5.86 10.38
N LEU A 37 -3.50 -4.92 9.76
CA LEU A 37 -2.85 -3.82 10.48
C LEU A 37 -3.84 -2.85 11.11
N ILE A 38 -4.99 -2.57 10.48
CA ILE A 38 -6.05 -1.74 11.06
C ILE A 38 -6.53 -2.37 12.38
N ASP A 39 -6.79 -3.67 12.37
CA ASP A 39 -7.38 -4.38 13.51
C ASP A 39 -6.37 -4.76 14.59
N ASN A 40 -5.09 -4.97 14.23
CA ASN A 40 -4.11 -5.59 15.12
C ASN A 40 -2.87 -4.74 15.42
N ASP A 41 -2.48 -3.81 14.54
CA ASP A 41 -1.24 -3.01 14.71
C ASP A 41 -1.32 -1.67 13.98
N PHE A 42 -2.22 -0.82 14.48
CA PHE A 42 -2.44 0.52 13.95
C PHE A 42 -1.19 1.42 13.97
N PRO A 43 -0.33 1.39 15.00
CA PRO A 43 0.92 2.15 14.97
C PRO A 43 1.83 1.76 13.79
N LYS A 44 1.96 0.46 13.49
CA LYS A 44 2.73 -0.02 12.34
C LYS A 44 2.11 0.39 11.00
N LEU A 45 0.78 0.38 10.89
CA LEU A 45 0.05 0.91 9.73
C LEU A 45 0.51 2.33 9.40
N ILE A 46 0.45 3.23 10.39
CA ILE A 46 0.83 4.64 10.24
C ILE A 46 2.30 4.78 9.84
N GLN A 47 3.20 3.98 10.44
CA GLN A 47 4.62 4.02 10.12
C GLN A 47 4.90 3.65 8.65
N ILE A 48 4.24 2.61 8.14
CA ILE A 48 4.38 2.16 6.74
C ILE A 48 3.90 3.24 5.78
N LEU A 49 2.74 3.83 6.07
CA LEU A 49 2.11 4.82 5.19
C LEU A 49 2.91 6.13 5.17
N TYR A 50 3.49 6.53 6.29
CA TYR A 50 4.42 7.65 6.35
C TYR A 50 5.68 7.43 5.50
N LYS A 51 6.33 6.26 5.61
CA LYS A 51 7.50 5.91 4.77
C LYS A 51 7.18 5.88 3.28
N ALA A 52 5.93 5.56 2.93
CA ALA A 52 5.46 5.56 1.57
C ALA A 52 5.15 6.97 1.02
N ASP A 53 5.16 8.01 1.85
CA ASP A 53 4.62 9.34 1.57
C ASP A 53 3.11 9.31 1.25
N VAL A 54 2.35 8.51 2.00
CA VAL A 54 0.89 8.56 2.00
C VAL A 54 0.45 9.58 3.07
N ASP A 55 -0.44 10.49 2.69
CA ASP A 55 -0.88 11.61 3.52
C ASP A 55 -1.58 11.13 4.82
N GLN A 56 -1.02 11.49 5.98
CA GLN A 56 -1.52 11.10 7.30
C GLN A 56 -2.88 11.70 7.66
N TYR A 57 -3.16 12.95 7.23
CA TYR A 57 -4.43 13.61 7.52
C TYR A 57 -5.55 12.92 6.76
N LYS A 58 -5.30 12.64 5.47
CA LYS A 58 -6.22 11.89 4.62
C LYS A 58 -6.44 10.47 5.16
N LEU A 59 -5.41 9.88 5.77
CA LEU A 59 -5.51 8.55 6.36
C LEU A 59 -6.45 8.52 7.56
N LYS A 60 -6.31 9.50 8.46
CA LYS A 60 -7.12 9.59 9.66
C LYS A 60 -8.59 9.78 9.32
N GLU A 61 -8.88 10.62 8.33
CA GLU A 61 -10.24 10.79 7.80
C GLU A 61 -10.80 9.50 7.22
N LEU A 62 -10.03 8.77 6.41
CA LEU A 62 -10.46 7.48 5.83
C LEU A 62 -10.81 6.45 6.91
N LEU A 63 -10.01 6.40 7.96
CA LEU A 63 -10.19 5.45 9.07
C LEU A 63 -11.34 5.84 10.00
N GLU A 64 -11.65 7.13 10.13
CA GLU A 64 -12.77 7.62 10.93
C GLU A 64 -14.13 7.54 10.20
N THR A 65 -14.14 7.49 8.86
CA THR A 65 -15.36 7.50 8.05
C THR A 65 -15.80 6.15 7.51
N VAL A 66 -14.94 5.12 7.60
CA VAL A 66 -15.15 3.85 6.89
C VAL A 66 -14.87 2.65 7.82
N GLU A 67 -15.90 1.87 8.16
CA GLU A 67 -15.76 0.67 8.99
C GLU A 67 -15.08 -0.49 8.22
N GLY A 68 -14.03 -1.08 8.79
CA GLY A 68 -13.47 -2.38 8.38
C GLY A 68 -12.91 -2.44 6.94
N LEU A 69 -13.34 -3.47 6.19
CA LEU A 69 -12.79 -3.88 4.88
C LEU A 69 -12.67 -2.74 3.85
N SER A 70 -13.62 -1.80 3.82
CA SER A 70 -13.58 -0.69 2.86
C SER A 70 -12.48 0.33 3.19
N SER A 71 -12.07 0.47 4.45
CA SER A 71 -10.86 1.25 4.81
C SER A 71 -9.60 0.59 4.27
N ALA A 72 -9.50 -0.73 4.40
CA ALA A 72 -8.33 -1.49 3.94
C ALA A 72 -8.17 -1.41 2.40
N GLU A 73 -9.28 -1.48 1.66
CA GLU A 73 -9.27 -1.32 0.20
C GLU A 73 -8.75 0.05 -0.23
N VAL A 74 -9.27 1.12 0.36
CA VAL A 74 -8.85 2.48 -0.01
C VAL A 74 -7.38 2.72 0.34
N ILE A 75 -6.92 2.22 1.49
CA ILE A 75 -5.51 2.32 1.88
C ILE A 75 -4.61 1.52 0.94
N ALA A 76 -4.99 0.30 0.58
CA ALA A 76 -4.24 -0.54 -0.35
C ALA A 76 -4.09 0.14 -1.71
N ASP A 77 -5.18 0.69 -2.25
CA ASP A 77 -5.18 1.37 -3.55
C ASP A 77 -4.32 2.64 -3.53
N ALA A 78 -4.46 3.46 -2.48
CA ALA A 78 -3.65 4.66 -2.30
C ALA A 78 -2.15 4.33 -2.18
N TYR A 79 -1.81 3.31 -1.40
CA TYR A 79 -0.44 2.86 -1.21
C TYR A 79 0.16 2.33 -2.52
N ILE A 80 -0.54 1.46 -3.25
CA ILE A 80 -0.08 0.91 -4.53
C ILE A 80 0.10 2.02 -5.56
N ALA A 81 -0.84 2.97 -5.65
CA ALA A 81 -0.73 4.12 -6.53
C ALA A 81 0.53 4.94 -6.24
N ARG A 82 0.84 5.14 -4.96
CA ARG A 82 2.05 5.84 -4.54
C ARG A 82 3.32 5.08 -4.91
N GLN A 83 3.36 3.76 -4.74
CA GLN A 83 4.52 2.94 -5.14
C GLN A 83 4.73 2.94 -6.66
N LYS A 84 3.65 2.87 -7.45
CA LYS A 84 3.71 3.01 -8.91
C LYS A 84 4.33 4.34 -9.32
N ALA A 85 3.88 5.45 -8.72
CA ALA A 85 4.43 6.78 -8.99
C ALA A 85 5.93 6.89 -8.62
N LYS A 86 6.37 6.24 -7.54
CA LYS A 86 7.80 6.16 -7.18
C LYS A 86 8.61 5.43 -8.25
N VAL A 87 8.14 4.26 -8.70
CA VAL A 87 8.78 3.50 -9.79
C VAL A 87 8.86 4.31 -11.08
N GLU A 88 7.77 4.97 -11.48
CA GLU A 88 7.74 5.82 -12.66
C GLU A 88 8.72 6.99 -12.57
N THR A 89 8.79 7.62 -11.39
CA THR A 89 9.76 8.70 -11.14
C THR A 89 11.18 8.19 -11.27
N TRP A 90 11.53 7.06 -10.66
CA TRP A 90 12.86 6.48 -10.80
C TRP A 90 13.20 6.17 -12.25
N LYS A 91 12.28 5.57 -13.03
CA LYS A 91 12.51 5.30 -14.45
C LYS A 91 12.72 6.55 -15.30
N LYS A 92 12.04 7.65 -14.95
CA LYS A 92 12.16 8.92 -15.68
C LYS A 92 13.51 9.61 -15.45
N TYR A 93 14.14 9.35 -14.31
CA TYR A 93 15.36 10.03 -13.86
C TYR A 93 16.55 9.08 -13.62
N SER A 94 16.46 7.81 -14.04
CA SER A 94 17.55 6.83 -14.10
C SER A 94 18.04 6.67 -15.54
#